data_AF-A0A448YRJ3-F1
#
_entry.id   AF-A0A448YRJ3-F1
#
_cell.length_a   1.000
_cell.length_b   1.000
_cell.length_c   1.000
_cell.angle_alpha   90.00
_cell.angle_beta   90.00
_cell.angle_gamma   90.00
#
_symmetry.space_group_name_H-M   'P 1'
#
loop_
_entity.id
_entity.type
_entity.pdbx_description
1 polymer ?
#
loop_
_entity_poly.entity_id
_entity_poly.type
_entity_poly.pdbx_seq_one_letter_code
_entity_poly.pdbx_strand_id
1 'polypeptide(L)'
;MVHYMGWWGHIGSPKQKYITQYTVSPYAQAPLKGSLDRAVFNTFRRAKAQVFYLAVPALIVWEIWVHARDYNAYLYTKEGREELERVNV
;
A
#
# COMPACT_ATOMS: atom_id res chain seq x y z
N MET A 1 7.97 -17.47 -29.94
CA MET A 1 7.83 -16.59 -28.77
C MET A 1 9.02 -16.88 -27.85
N VAL A 2 9.87 -15.89 -27.58
CA VAL A 2 11.00 -16.07 -26.65
C VAL A 2 10.48 -15.78 -25.24
N HIS A 3 10.69 -16.70 -24.31
CA HIS A 3 10.31 -16.52 -22.91
C HIS A 3 11.47 -15.85 -22.15
N TYR A 4 11.16 -14.86 -21.31
CA TYR A 4 12.16 -14.12 -20.51
C TYR A 4 12.67 -14.88 -19.27
N MET A 5 12.26 -16.14 -19.08
CA MET A 5 12.61 -16.96 -17.92
C MET A 5 12.76 -18.43 -18.36
N GLY A 6 13.85 -19.09 -17.94
CA GLY A 6 14.07 -20.53 -18.12
C GLY A 6 13.85 -21.35 -16.84
N TRP A 7 14.52 -22.51 -16.71
CA TRP A 7 14.44 -23.39 -15.53
C TRP A 7 15.74 -23.41 -14.71
N TRP A 8 15.79 -24.21 -13.65
CA TRP A 8 17.02 -24.48 -12.90
C TRP A 8 18.16 -24.88 -13.85
N GLY A 9 19.31 -24.23 -13.71
CA GLY A 9 20.48 -24.40 -14.58
C GLY A 9 20.50 -23.54 -15.85
N HIS A 10 19.38 -22.90 -16.24
CA HIS A 10 19.31 -22.03 -17.43
C HIS A 10 18.24 -20.93 -17.31
N ILE A 11 18.18 -20.25 -16.17
CA ILE A 11 17.14 -19.26 -15.84
C ILE A 11 17.07 -18.05 -16.80
N GLY A 12 18.10 -17.83 -17.64
CA GLY A 12 18.16 -16.70 -18.58
C GLY A 12 18.73 -15.42 -17.99
N SER A 13 19.33 -15.48 -16.79
CA SER A 13 20.02 -14.34 -16.17
C SER A 13 21.39 -14.08 -16.80
N PRO A 14 21.96 -12.87 -16.63
CA PRO A 14 23.37 -12.62 -16.92
C PRO A 14 24.29 -13.61 -16.20
N LYS A 15 25.46 -13.88 -16.80
CA LYS A 15 26.47 -14.75 -16.20
C LYS A 15 26.99 -14.13 -14.89
N GLN A 16 26.94 -14.87 -13.80
CA GLN A 16 27.44 -14.45 -12.48
C GLN A 16 28.80 -15.12 -12.22
N LYS A 17 29.82 -14.34 -11.82
CA LYS A 17 31.16 -14.85 -11.48
C LYS A 17 31.66 -14.12 -10.23
N TYR A 18 32.41 -14.82 -9.37
CA TYR A 18 33.02 -14.28 -8.14
C TYR A 18 32.04 -13.77 -7.07
N ILE A 19 30.82 -14.29 -7.03
CA ILE A 19 29.85 -14.04 -5.95
C ILE A 19 29.80 -15.30 -5.08
N THR A 20 30.15 -15.16 -3.81
CA THR A 20 30.06 -16.25 -2.82
C THR A 20 28.96 -15.96 -1.83
N GLN A 21 28.09 -16.94 -1.59
CA GLN A 21 26.97 -16.84 -0.65
C GLN A 21 27.18 -17.84 0.49
N TYR A 22 26.91 -17.39 1.72
CA TYR A 22 27.01 -18.21 2.92
C TYR A 22 25.66 -18.24 3.62
N THR A 23 25.31 -19.39 4.19
CA THR A 23 24.07 -19.57 4.95
C THR A 23 24.32 -20.50 6.14
N VAL A 24 23.47 -20.42 7.15
CA VAL A 24 23.51 -21.27 8.35
C VAL A 24 22.25 -22.15 8.36
N SER A 25 22.40 -23.43 8.69
CA SER A 25 21.26 -24.34 8.83
C SER A 25 20.18 -23.75 9.76
N PRO A 26 18.90 -23.75 9.38
CA PRO A 26 17.83 -23.24 10.25
C PRO A 26 17.76 -23.93 11.62
N TYR A 27 18.15 -25.20 11.70
CA TYR A 27 18.20 -25.97 12.95
C TYR A 27 19.31 -25.51 13.91
N ALA A 28 20.31 -24.77 13.41
CA ALA A 28 21.38 -24.17 14.19
C ALA A 28 21.10 -22.70 14.58
N GLN A 29 19.96 -22.15 14.18
CA GLN A 29 19.55 -20.78 14.49
C GLN A 29 18.41 -20.78 15.51
N ALA A 30 18.34 -19.71 16.31
CA ALA A 30 17.19 -19.47 17.17
C ALA A 30 16.04 -18.87 16.33
N PRO A 31 14.90 -19.56 16.13
CA PRO A 31 13.82 -19.04 15.33
C PRO A 31 13.26 -17.76 15.96
N LEU A 32 12.99 -16.75 15.13
CA LEU A 32 12.40 -15.47 15.52
C LEU A 32 13.21 -14.63 16.53
N LYS A 33 14.49 -14.94 16.76
CA LYS A 33 15.34 -14.13 17.64
C LYS A 33 15.42 -12.68 17.14
N GLY A 34 15.01 -11.74 18.00
CA GLY A 34 14.98 -10.30 17.68
C GLY A 34 13.83 -9.89 16.75
N SER A 35 12.83 -10.75 16.55
CA SER A 35 11.67 -10.45 15.69
C SER A 35 10.84 -9.30 16.25
N LEU A 36 10.58 -9.23 17.57
CA LEU A 36 9.75 -8.20 18.19
C LEU A 36 10.36 -6.80 18.05
N ASP A 37 11.63 -6.65 18.44
CA ASP A 37 12.38 -5.40 18.32
C ASP A 37 12.40 -4.89 16.87
N ARG A 38 12.75 -5.78 15.93
CA ARG A 38 12.75 -5.45 14.50
C ARG A 38 11.34 -5.19 13.97
N ALA A 39 10.33 -5.93 14.42
CA ALA A 39 8.95 -5.76 13.98
C ALA A 39 8.43 -4.38 14.34
N VAL A 40 8.74 -3.84 15.52
CA VAL A 40 8.28 -2.50 15.90
C VAL A 40 9.03 -1.43 15.09
N PHE A 41 10.36 -1.37 15.21
CA PHE A 41 11.13 -0.26 14.64
C PHE A 41 11.21 -0.30 13.13
N ASN A 42 11.40 -1.48 12.53
CA ASN A 42 11.48 -1.61 11.08
C ASN A 42 10.12 -1.40 10.42
N THR A 43 9.03 -1.88 11.02
CA THR A 43 7.69 -1.65 10.46
C THR A 43 7.33 -0.18 10.50
N PHE A 44 7.59 0.52 11.61
CA PHE A 44 7.38 1.96 11.67
C PHE A 44 8.21 2.70 10.61
N ARG A 45 9.51 2.39 10.50
CA ARG A 45 10.40 2.98 9.50
C ARG A 45 9.88 2.79 8.07
N ARG A 46 9.36 1.59 7.75
CA ARG A 46 8.79 1.26 6.43
C ARG A 46 7.46 1.97 6.19
N ALA A 47 6.56 1.95 7.18
CA ALA A 47 5.24 2.58 7.09
C ALA A 47 5.36 4.10 6.93
N LYS A 48 6.23 4.75 7.72
CA LYS A 48 6.49 6.19 7.64
C LYS A 48 6.91 6.64 6.23
N ALA A 49 7.73 5.84 5.55
CA ALA A 49 8.19 6.18 4.19
C ALA A 49 7.06 6.13 3.14
N GLN A 50 5.97 5.41 3.42
CA GLN A 50 4.87 5.20 2.48
C GLN A 50 3.58 5.91 2.87
N VAL A 51 3.47 6.36 4.13
CA VAL A 51 2.22 6.87 4.72
C VAL A 51 1.62 8.00 3.90
N PHE A 52 2.40 8.92 3.34
CA PHE A 52 1.86 10.04 2.59
C PHE A 52 1.32 9.66 1.22
N TYR A 53 1.87 8.64 0.58
CA TYR A 53 1.33 8.13 -0.69
C TYR A 53 -0.05 7.50 -0.52
N LEU A 54 -0.37 7.04 0.69
CA LEU A 54 -1.69 6.49 1.01
C LEU A 54 -2.61 7.53 1.65
N ALA A 55 -2.13 8.22 2.69
CA ALA A 55 -2.93 9.12 3.50
C ALA A 55 -3.37 10.35 2.72
N VAL A 56 -2.53 10.94 1.86
CA VAL A 56 -2.90 12.14 1.12
C VAL A 56 -4.04 11.86 0.13
N PRO A 57 -3.97 10.84 -0.75
CA PRO A 57 -5.10 10.50 -1.61
C PRO A 57 -6.34 10.06 -0.83
N ALA A 58 -6.17 9.29 0.25
CA ALA A 58 -7.29 8.84 1.07
C ALA A 58 -8.04 10.01 1.72
N LEU A 59 -7.31 10.99 2.26
CA LEU A 59 -7.90 12.20 2.86
C LEU A 59 -8.63 13.03 1.80
N ILE A 60 -8.04 13.23 0.62
CA ILE A 60 -8.70 13.98 -0.48
C ILE A 60 -10.04 13.33 -0.84
N VAL A 61 -10.06 12.02 -1.06
CA VAL A 61 -11.29 11.28 -1.39
C VAL A 61 -12.30 11.35 -0.26
N TRP A 62 -11.84 11.22 0.98
CA TRP A 62 -12.69 11.27 2.16
C TRP A 62 -13.39 12.63 2.31
N GLU A 63 -12.65 13.74 2.19
CA GLU A 63 -13.21 15.09 2.30
C GLU A 63 -14.24 15.37 1.21
N ILE A 64 -13.95 14.98 -0.04
CA ILE A 64 -14.90 15.12 -1.17
C ILE A 64 -16.18 14.32 -0.87
N TRP A 65 -16.02 13.08 -0.39
CA TRP A 65 -17.16 12.22 -0.10
C TRP A 65 -18.01 12.75 1.05
N VAL A 66 -17.40 13.19 2.15
CA VAL A 66 -18.11 13.77 3.29
C VAL A 66 -18.89 15.01 2.85
N HIS A 67 -18.25 15.92 2.12
CA HIS A 67 -18.91 17.13 1.63
C HIS A 67 -20.08 16.82 0.69
N ALA A 68 -19.88 15.91 -0.27
CA ALA A 68 -20.93 15.50 -1.20
C ALA A 68 -22.10 14.81 -0.49
N ARG A 69 -21.82 13.94 0.48
CA ARG A 69 -22.83 13.25 1.29
C ARG A 69 -23.66 14.24 2.11
N ASP A 70 -23.00 15.16 2.78
CA ASP A 70 -23.68 16.11 3.67
C ASP A 70 -24.46 17.16 2.87
N TYR A 71 -23.94 17.60 1.72
CA TYR A 71 -24.67 18.47 0.79
C TYR A 71 -25.87 17.75 0.18
N ASN A 72 -25.73 16.48 -0.21
CA ASN A 72 -26.85 15.68 -0.69
C ASN A 72 -27.93 15.54 0.39
N ALA A 73 -27.55 15.27 1.64
CA ALA A 73 -28.49 15.21 2.76
C ALA A 73 -29.21 16.55 2.97
N TYR A 74 -28.50 17.68 2.87
CA TYR A 74 -29.08 19.02 2.96
C TYR A 74 -30.10 19.30 1.85
N LEU A 75 -29.81 18.96 0.60
CA LEU A 75 -30.73 19.19 -0.53
C LEU A 75 -32.09 18.52 -0.35
N TYR A 76 -32.13 17.36 0.31
CA TYR A 76 -33.37 16.64 0.60
C TYR A 76 -34.05 17.05 1.92
N THR A 77 -33.56 18.10 2.60
CA THR A 77 -34.27 18.72 3.73
C THR A 77 -35.35 19.70 3.24
N LYS A 78 -36.17 20.21 4.17
CA LYS A 78 -37.14 21.26 3.86
C LYS A 78 -36.45 22.57 3.46
N GLU A 79 -35.33 22.91 4.11
CA GLU A 79 -34.58 24.14 3.88
C GLU A 79 -33.87 24.13 2.52
N GLY A 80 -33.33 22.97 2.12
CA GLY A 80 -32.62 22.81 0.84
C GLY A 80 -33.50 22.63 -0.40
N ARG A 81 -34.83 22.62 -0.27
CA ARG A 81 -35.75 22.32 -1.38
C ARG A 81 -35.65 23.29 -2.55
N GLU A 82 -35.57 24.59 -2.27
CA GLU A 82 -35.41 25.62 -3.31
C GLU A 82 -34.10 25.42 -4.10
N GLU A 83 -33.03 25.05 -3.39
CA GLU A 83 -31.74 24.79 -3.99
C GLU A 83 -31.73 23.50 -4.81
N LEU A 84 -32.40 22.45 -4.32
CA LEU A 84 -32.60 21.20 -5.05
C LEU A 84 -33.35 21.43 -6.37
N GLU A 85 -34.45 22.19 -6.33
CA GLU A 85 -35.24 22.51 -7.53
C GLU A 85 -34.42 23.33 -8.54
N ARG A 86 -33.48 24.17 -8.09
CA ARG A 86 -32.56 24.91 -8.96
C ARG A 86 -31.51 24.02 -9.64
N VAL A 87 -30.93 23.05 -8.93
CA VAL A 87 -29.82 22.21 -9.45
C VAL A 87 -30.27 20.93 -10.16
N ASN A 88 -31.55 20.57 -10.04
CA ASN A 88 -32.15 19.37 -10.64
C ASN A 88 -32.82 19.65 -12.01
N VAL A 89 -32.57 20.83 -12.60
CA VAL A 89 -33.01 21.24 -13.94
C VAL A 89 -31.85 21.08 -14.91
#